data_AF-A0A961M0T3-F1
#
_entry.id   AF-A0A961M0T3-F1
#
_cell.length_a   1.000
_cell.length_b   1.000
_cell.length_c   1.000
_cell.angle_alpha   90.00
_cell.angle_beta   90.00
_cell.angle_gamma   90.00
#
_symmetry.space_group_name_H-M   'P 1'
#
loop_
_entity.id
_entity.type
_entity.pdbx_description
1 polymer ?
#
loop_
_entity_poly.entity_id
_entity_poly.type
_entity_poly.pdbx_seq_one_letter_code
_entity_poly.pdbx_strand_id
1 'polypeptide(L)'
;EFLMDMDSQKFYFIEVNPRVQVEHTVTEEVTGIDIVKAQIRVSEGETLAEATGTPSQADVRLSGHALQCRITTEDPLNNFIPDYGRLTAYRSATGMGIRLDGGTAYAGGVITRYYDSLLVKVTAWAPTPKEAIARMDRALREFRIRGVSTNIAFVENLLKHPTFLSDQATTKFIDTTPELFHFETRRDRGTKVLTYLADITVNGHPETAGRPKPAAQPRAPVPPALRSERPPAGTKTLLEAEGAKAVADWMKAQTKLLITDTTMRDAHQSLLATRMRSIDMIRVAPAYAANLPGLFSVECWGGATFDVAYRFLQECPWQRLRDLRTAMPNLLTQMLLRASNGVGYTNYPDNVVQAFVKQAAATGVDVFRVFDSLNWVE
;
A
#
# COMPACT_ATOMS: atom_id res chain seq x y z
N GLU A 1 -24.98 16.75 33.09
CA GLU A 1 -23.57 16.82 32.68
C GLU A 1 -22.79 17.69 33.66
N PHE A 2 -21.50 17.40 33.85
CA PHE A 2 -20.60 18.13 34.75
C PHE A 2 -19.27 18.38 34.05
N LEU A 3 -18.60 19.49 34.39
CA LEU A 3 -17.19 19.70 34.07
C LEU A 3 -16.34 19.36 35.29
N MET A 4 -15.30 18.57 35.08
CA MET A 4 -14.26 18.32 36.08
C MET A 4 -13.08 19.26 35.81
N ASP A 5 -12.70 20.06 36.80
CA ASP A 5 -11.45 20.81 36.78
C ASP A 5 -10.29 19.88 37.17
N MET A 6 -9.32 19.71 36.27
CA MET A 6 -8.19 18.80 36.49
C MET A 6 -7.24 19.27 37.58
N ASP A 7 -7.13 20.59 37.82
CA ASP A 7 -6.22 21.15 38.82
C ASP A 7 -6.81 21.00 40.23
N SER A 8 -8.10 21.31 40.38
CA SER A 8 -8.78 21.28 41.68
C SER A 8 -9.52 19.98 41.98
N GLN A 9 -9.67 19.09 41.00
CA GLN A 9 -10.48 17.85 41.05
C GLN A 9 -11.94 18.09 41.48
N LYS A 10 -12.48 19.28 41.21
CA LYS A 10 -13.86 19.66 41.53
C LYS A 10 -14.77 19.47 40.32
N PHE A 11 -16.03 19.14 40.61
CA PHE A 11 -17.08 18.99 39.62
C PHE A 11 -18.04 20.17 39.66
N TYR A 12 -18.38 20.68 38.48
CA TYR A 12 -19.30 21.79 38.30
C TYR A 12 -20.43 21.36 37.38
N PHE A 13 -21.67 21.44 37.87
CA PHE A 13 -22.85 21.16 37.06
C PHE A 13 -22.95 22.17 35.91
N ILE A 14 -23.31 21.68 34.72
CA ILE A 14 -23.52 22.53 33.54
C ILE A 14 -24.96 22.45 33.02
N GLU A 15 -25.47 21.25 32.77
CA GLU A 15 -26.78 21.07 32.14
C GLU A 15 -27.41 19.70 32.44
N VAL A 16 -28.69 19.56 32.12
CA VAL A 16 -29.42 18.29 32.05
C VAL A 16 -29.94 18.15 30.62
N ASN A 17 -29.77 16.96 30.04
CA ASN A 17 -30.38 16.57 28.79
C ASN A 17 -31.63 15.73 29.08
N PRO A 18 -32.86 16.30 28.99
CA PRO A 18 -34.10 15.58 29.33
C PRO A 18 -34.55 14.64 28.20
N ARG A 19 -33.61 13.90 27.63
CA ARG A 19 -33.79 12.97 26.50
C ARG A 19 -32.66 11.95 26.49
N VAL A 20 -32.83 10.87 25.72
CA VAL A 20 -31.72 9.95 25.43
C VAL A 20 -30.61 10.68 24.65
N GLN A 21 -29.36 10.31 24.91
CA GLN A 21 -28.18 10.86 24.23
C GLN A 21 -27.59 9.86 23.25
N VAL A 22 -26.78 10.34 22.31
CA VAL A 22 -26.22 9.50 21.23
C VAL A 22 -25.27 8.42 21.79
N GLU A 23 -24.62 8.73 22.91
CA GLU A 23 -23.64 7.97 23.67
C GLU A 23 -24.22 7.04 24.74
N HIS A 24 -25.55 6.90 24.85
CA HIS A 24 -26.15 5.93 25.78
C HIS A 24 -25.61 4.50 25.58
N THR A 25 -25.20 4.16 24.35
CA THR A 25 -24.68 2.84 23.96
C THR A 25 -23.51 2.37 24.82
N VAL A 26 -22.58 3.24 25.23
CA VAL A 26 -21.45 2.82 26.08
C VAL A 26 -21.91 2.45 27.49
N THR A 27 -22.94 3.13 28.00
CA THR A 27 -23.53 2.83 29.31
C THR A 27 -24.26 1.50 29.28
N GLU A 28 -25.01 1.21 28.21
CA GLU A 28 -25.66 -0.09 28.04
C GLU A 28 -24.64 -1.24 28.03
N GLU A 29 -23.52 -1.07 27.31
CA GLU A 29 -22.48 -2.11 27.22
C GLU A 29 -21.80 -2.42 28.57
N VAL A 30 -21.62 -1.43 29.44
CA VAL A 30 -20.94 -1.64 30.74
C VAL A 30 -21.88 -1.98 31.88
N THR A 31 -23.18 -1.70 31.75
CA THR A 31 -24.19 -2.01 32.79
C THR A 31 -25.05 -3.22 32.47
N GLY A 32 -25.20 -3.56 31.18
CA GLY A 32 -26.16 -4.56 30.71
C GLY A 32 -27.61 -4.09 30.73
N ILE A 33 -27.87 -2.81 31.05
CA ILE A 33 -29.22 -2.24 31.10
C ILE A 33 -29.56 -1.63 29.74
N ASP A 34 -30.64 -2.10 29.12
CA ASP A 34 -31.20 -1.51 27.90
C ASP A 34 -31.99 -0.25 28.27
N ILE A 35 -31.42 0.91 27.96
CA ILE A 35 -31.94 2.22 28.36
C ILE A 35 -33.20 2.54 27.56
N VAL A 36 -33.23 2.23 26.26
CA VAL A 36 -34.38 2.54 25.41
C VAL A 36 -35.58 1.68 25.79
N LYS A 37 -35.38 0.39 26.05
CA LYS A 37 -36.41 -0.50 26.60
C LYS A 37 -36.90 0.01 27.96
N ALA A 38 -36.01 0.44 28.84
CA ALA A 38 -36.40 0.99 30.13
C ALA A 38 -37.24 2.26 29.99
N GLN A 39 -36.90 3.17 29.07
CA GLN A 39 -37.69 4.38 28.79
C GLN A 39 -39.13 4.04 28.38
N ILE A 40 -39.30 3.05 27.49
CA ILE A 40 -40.62 2.60 27.03
C ILE A 40 -41.42 2.02 28.21
N ARG A 41 -40.83 1.11 28.97
CA ARG A 41 -41.53 0.41 30.08
C ARG A 41 -41.93 1.35 31.21
N VAL A 42 -41.07 2.32 31.54
CA VAL A 42 -41.42 3.39 32.50
C VAL A 42 -42.59 4.22 31.98
N SER A 43 -42.64 4.51 30.66
CA SER A 43 -43.77 5.24 30.07
C SER A 43 -45.09 4.43 30.07
N GLU A 44 -45.00 3.11 30.11
CA GLU A 44 -46.13 2.18 30.26
C GLU A 44 -46.59 2.01 31.72
N GLY A 45 -45.89 2.66 32.66
CA GLY A 45 -46.24 2.66 34.09
C GLY A 45 -45.50 1.61 34.93
N GLU A 46 -44.54 0.87 34.36
CA GLU A 46 -43.67 -0.01 35.14
C GLU A 46 -42.77 0.78 36.08
N THR A 47 -42.44 0.18 37.22
CA THR A 47 -41.43 0.72 38.14
C THR A 47 -40.03 0.62 37.53
N LEU A 48 -39.06 1.41 38.03
CA LEU A 48 -37.67 1.34 37.56
C LEU A 48 -37.06 -0.05 37.70
N ALA A 49 -37.41 -0.79 38.77
CA ALA A 49 -36.91 -2.14 39.00
C ALA A 49 -37.39 -3.12 37.94
N GLU A 50 -38.66 -3.03 37.56
CA GLU A 50 -39.27 -3.86 36.51
C GLU A 50 -38.72 -3.49 35.12
N ALA A 51 -38.65 -2.18 34.83
CA ALA A 51 -38.24 -1.66 33.54
C ALA A 51 -36.78 -1.98 33.20
N THR A 52 -35.88 -1.81 34.17
CA THR A 52 -34.43 -2.05 34.01
C THR A 52 -34.01 -3.49 34.29
N GLY A 53 -34.86 -4.27 34.97
CA GLY A 53 -34.51 -5.60 35.48
C GLY A 53 -33.51 -5.57 36.64
N THR A 54 -33.22 -4.39 37.21
CA THR A 54 -32.28 -4.20 38.31
C THR A 54 -33.03 -3.81 39.58
N PRO A 55 -33.05 -4.63 40.64
CA PRO A 55 -33.89 -4.39 41.82
C PRO A 55 -33.56 -3.10 42.59
N SER A 56 -32.29 -2.71 42.65
CA SER A 56 -31.84 -1.54 43.40
C SER A 56 -30.60 -0.89 42.80
N GLN A 57 -30.29 0.35 43.21
CA GLN A 57 -29.07 1.04 42.79
C GLN A 57 -27.79 0.26 43.15
N ALA A 58 -27.79 -0.51 44.24
CA ALA A 58 -26.66 -1.31 44.66
C ALA A 58 -26.42 -2.55 43.76
N ASP A 59 -27.45 -2.97 43.01
CA ASP A 59 -27.37 -4.10 42.08
C ASP A 59 -26.89 -3.68 40.68
N VAL A 60 -26.79 -2.37 40.40
CA VAL A 60 -26.16 -1.87 39.17
C VAL A 60 -24.67 -2.17 39.22
N ARG A 61 -24.23 -3.14 38.43
CA ARG A 61 -22.82 -3.55 38.35
C ARG A 61 -22.17 -2.99 37.09
N LEU A 62 -20.99 -2.41 37.25
CA LEU A 62 -20.13 -2.07 36.13
C LEU A 62 -19.31 -3.29 35.71
N SER A 63 -19.31 -3.57 34.41
CA SER A 63 -18.54 -4.66 33.79
C SER A 63 -17.73 -4.11 32.63
N GLY A 64 -16.41 -4.15 32.76
CA GLY A 64 -15.48 -3.73 31.72
C GLY A 64 -15.55 -2.23 31.41
N HIS A 65 -15.17 -1.90 30.18
CA HIS A 65 -15.05 -0.55 29.65
C HIS A 65 -15.58 -0.53 28.22
N ALA A 66 -16.26 0.56 27.84
CA ALA A 66 -16.72 0.76 26.48
C ALA A 66 -16.36 2.16 25.98
N LEU A 67 -16.08 2.27 24.68
CA LEU A 67 -15.98 3.55 23.99
C LEU A 67 -16.81 3.52 22.70
N GLN A 68 -17.30 4.69 22.30
CA GLN A 68 -18.04 4.86 21.06
C GLN A 68 -17.31 5.79 20.12
N CYS A 69 -17.26 5.42 18.84
CA CYS A 69 -16.84 6.26 17.75
C CYS A 69 -17.98 6.43 16.74
N ARG A 70 -18.20 7.66 16.29
CA ARG A 70 -19.14 7.97 15.21
C ARG A 70 -18.37 8.05 13.90
N ILE A 71 -18.65 7.13 12.98
CA ILE A 71 -18.12 7.21 11.63
C ILE A 71 -19.02 8.13 10.82
N THR A 72 -18.45 9.22 10.30
CA THR A 72 -19.14 10.25 9.51
C THR A 72 -18.54 10.35 8.11
N THR A 73 -19.20 11.09 7.22
CA THR A 73 -18.65 11.45 5.89
C THR A 73 -17.76 12.69 5.89
N GLU A 74 -17.44 13.25 7.06
CA GLU A 74 -16.58 14.42 7.18
C GLU A 74 -15.15 14.07 6.73
N ASP A 75 -14.61 14.82 5.78
CA ASP A 75 -13.28 14.58 5.23
C ASP A 75 -12.19 15.32 6.03
N PRO A 76 -11.34 14.62 6.80
CA PRO A 76 -10.30 15.27 7.59
C PRO A 76 -9.25 16.02 6.76
N LEU A 77 -9.09 15.65 5.47
CA LEU A 77 -8.18 16.33 4.54
C LEU A 77 -8.78 17.59 3.92
N ASN A 78 -10.10 17.80 4.11
CA ASN A 78 -10.83 18.92 3.54
C ASN A 78 -11.66 19.63 4.63
N ASN A 79 -11.00 19.98 5.75
CA ASN A 79 -11.58 20.73 6.86
C ASN A 79 -12.87 20.12 7.43
N PHE A 80 -12.97 18.79 7.43
CA PHE A 80 -14.14 18.04 7.91
C PHE A 80 -15.45 18.42 7.18
N ILE A 81 -15.36 18.94 5.95
CA ILE A 81 -16.54 19.14 5.12
C ILE A 81 -17.20 17.77 4.88
N PRO A 82 -18.51 17.61 5.15
CA PRO A 82 -19.23 16.37 4.87
C PRO A 82 -19.23 16.06 3.38
N ASP A 83 -18.65 14.92 3.01
CA ASP A 83 -18.79 14.35 1.68
C ASP A 83 -20.17 13.70 1.52
N TYR A 84 -20.63 13.59 0.29
CA TYR A 84 -21.95 13.07 -0.04
C TYR A 84 -21.94 12.36 -1.39
N GLY A 85 -22.90 11.48 -1.61
CA GLY A 85 -22.96 10.67 -2.82
C GLY A 85 -23.28 9.22 -2.54
N ARG A 86 -23.03 8.38 -3.54
CA ARG A 86 -23.38 6.96 -3.49
C ARG A 86 -22.26 6.15 -2.86
N LEU A 87 -22.58 5.35 -1.85
CA LEU A 87 -21.69 4.32 -1.34
C LEU A 87 -21.57 3.18 -2.35
N THR A 88 -20.41 3.06 -3.00
CA THR A 88 -20.12 2.00 -3.97
C THR A 88 -19.78 0.67 -3.30
N ALA A 89 -19.25 0.73 -2.08
CA ALA A 89 -19.09 -0.44 -1.22
C ALA A 89 -19.19 0.00 0.25
N TYR A 90 -19.90 -0.80 1.04
CA TYR A 90 -19.98 -0.65 2.48
C TYR A 90 -19.86 -2.02 3.12
N ARG A 91 -18.80 -2.23 3.91
CA ARG A 91 -18.60 -3.40 4.75
C ARG A 91 -18.22 -2.93 6.14
N SER A 92 -19.07 -3.26 7.11
CA SER A 92 -18.82 -3.00 8.51
C SER A 92 -17.83 -4.01 9.11
N ALA A 93 -17.25 -3.65 10.25
CA ALA A 93 -16.42 -4.54 11.05
C ALA A 93 -17.24 -5.10 12.22
N THR A 94 -17.23 -6.42 12.41
CA THR A 94 -18.01 -7.10 13.45
C THR A 94 -17.10 -8.01 14.29
N GLY A 95 -17.67 -8.77 15.23
CA GLY A 95 -16.95 -9.70 16.09
C GLY A 95 -17.16 -9.40 17.57
N MET A 96 -16.54 -10.21 18.44
CA MET A 96 -16.71 -10.12 19.89
C MET A 96 -16.41 -8.70 20.40
N GLY A 97 -17.33 -8.17 21.21
CA GLY A 97 -17.22 -6.85 21.85
C GLY A 97 -17.29 -5.66 20.90
N ILE A 98 -17.88 -5.84 19.70
CA ILE A 98 -18.22 -4.76 18.79
C ILE A 98 -19.74 -4.71 18.62
N ARG A 99 -20.33 -3.58 19.00
CA ARG A 99 -21.72 -3.21 18.73
C ARG A 99 -21.75 -2.16 17.61
N LEU A 100 -22.73 -2.29 16.73
CA LEU A 100 -22.96 -1.37 15.62
C LEU A 100 -24.40 -0.87 15.65
N ASP A 101 -24.57 0.45 15.67
CA ASP A 101 -25.86 1.11 15.53
C ASP A 101 -25.83 1.87 14.19
N GLY A 102 -26.40 1.24 13.16
CA GLY A 102 -26.42 1.77 11.79
C GLY A 102 -27.27 3.02 11.66
N GLY A 103 -26.74 4.04 10.97
CA GLY A 103 -27.50 5.22 10.56
C GLY A 103 -28.02 5.04 9.14
N THR A 104 -27.36 5.71 8.19
CA THR A 104 -27.78 5.79 6.78
C THR A 104 -26.98 4.88 5.84
N ALA A 105 -25.97 4.18 6.36
CA ALA A 105 -24.97 3.50 5.55
C ALA A 105 -25.35 2.05 5.22
N TYR A 106 -25.55 1.77 3.93
CA TYR A 106 -25.64 0.42 3.36
C TYR A 106 -25.10 0.42 1.93
N ALA A 107 -24.76 -0.75 1.39
CA ALA A 107 -24.20 -0.86 0.05
C ALA A 107 -25.20 -0.33 -1.01
N GLY A 108 -24.78 0.62 -1.83
CA GLY A 108 -25.64 1.31 -2.80
C GLY A 108 -26.44 2.49 -2.25
N GLY A 109 -26.43 2.71 -0.93
CA GLY A 109 -27.08 3.85 -0.27
C GLY A 109 -26.54 5.20 -0.78
N VAL A 110 -27.39 6.22 -0.74
CA VAL A 110 -27.05 7.59 -1.16
C VAL A 110 -27.07 8.49 0.06
N ILE A 111 -25.92 9.06 0.39
CA ILE A 111 -25.78 10.05 1.45
C ILE A 111 -26.11 11.42 0.87
N THR A 112 -27.06 12.11 1.50
CA THR A 112 -27.48 13.46 1.08
C THR A 112 -26.88 14.52 1.98
N ARG A 113 -26.69 15.73 1.45
CA ARG A 113 -26.15 16.89 2.19
C ARG A 113 -27.13 17.55 3.18
N TYR A 114 -28.38 17.08 3.26
CA TYR A 114 -29.45 17.79 3.98
C TYR A 114 -29.52 17.46 5.48
N TYR A 115 -28.89 16.38 5.90
CA TYR A 115 -28.93 15.87 7.28
C TYR A 115 -27.50 15.71 7.82
N ASP A 116 -27.39 15.21 9.05
CA ASP A 116 -26.11 14.84 9.66
C ASP A 116 -25.34 13.83 8.77
N SER A 117 -24.01 13.89 8.84
CA SER A 117 -23.04 13.10 8.08
C SER A 117 -22.83 11.70 8.67
N LEU A 118 -23.57 11.32 9.70
CA LEU A 118 -23.43 10.03 10.41
C LEU A 118 -23.74 8.83 9.50
N LEU A 119 -22.76 7.93 9.39
CA LEU A 119 -22.90 6.65 8.71
C LEU A 119 -23.29 5.54 9.69
N VAL A 120 -22.50 5.36 10.75
CA VAL A 120 -22.68 4.30 11.75
C VAL A 120 -22.00 4.69 13.06
N LYS A 121 -22.59 4.30 14.18
CA LYS A 121 -21.93 4.35 15.49
C LYS A 121 -21.31 3.00 15.76
N VAL A 122 -20.05 3.00 16.16
CA VAL A 122 -19.31 1.81 16.56
C VAL A 122 -19.06 1.92 18.04
N THR A 123 -19.50 0.93 18.81
CA THR A 123 -19.20 0.83 20.23
C THR A 123 -18.34 -0.40 20.46
N ALA A 124 -17.18 -0.22 21.08
CA ALA A 124 -16.28 -1.30 21.44
C ALA A 124 -16.28 -1.46 22.96
N TRP A 125 -16.58 -2.66 23.43
CA TRP A 125 -16.48 -3.04 24.83
C TRP A 125 -15.29 -3.98 25.05
N ALA A 126 -14.61 -3.92 26.19
CA ALA A 126 -13.66 -4.93 26.65
C ALA A 126 -13.45 -4.87 28.18
N PRO A 127 -12.83 -5.88 28.82
CA PRO A 127 -12.53 -5.83 30.25
C PRO A 127 -11.68 -4.62 30.69
N THR A 128 -10.74 -4.17 29.85
CA THR A 128 -9.85 -3.03 30.15
C THR A 128 -10.00 -1.90 29.12
N PRO A 129 -9.72 -0.64 29.49
CA PRO A 129 -9.76 0.49 28.56
C PRO A 129 -8.85 0.27 27.34
N LYS A 130 -7.62 -0.20 27.60
CA LYS A 130 -6.62 -0.49 26.57
C LYS A 130 -7.12 -1.52 25.56
N GLU A 131 -7.78 -2.58 26.01
CA GLU A 131 -8.36 -3.59 25.11
C GLU A 131 -9.55 -3.04 24.33
N ALA A 132 -10.38 -2.19 24.93
CA ALA A 132 -11.51 -1.57 24.25
C ALA A 132 -11.00 -0.64 23.13
N ILE A 133 -9.97 0.16 23.39
CA ILE A 133 -9.29 1.03 22.41
C ILE A 133 -8.68 0.19 21.29
N ALA A 134 -7.93 -0.87 21.62
CA ALA A 134 -7.34 -1.75 20.61
C ALA A 134 -8.41 -2.44 19.73
N ARG A 135 -9.55 -2.79 20.33
CA ARG A 135 -10.68 -3.39 19.63
C ARG A 135 -11.37 -2.38 18.70
N MET A 136 -11.51 -1.13 19.14
CA MET A 136 -11.98 -0.03 18.30
C MET A 136 -11.02 0.25 17.13
N ASP A 137 -9.72 0.37 17.38
CA ASP A 137 -8.70 0.57 16.31
C ASP A 137 -8.77 -0.55 15.26
N ARG A 138 -8.87 -1.81 15.70
CA ARG A 138 -9.06 -2.95 14.79
C ARG A 138 -10.34 -2.80 13.96
N ALA A 139 -11.47 -2.49 14.60
CA ALA A 139 -12.74 -2.36 13.91
C ALA A 139 -12.68 -1.24 12.86
N LEU A 140 -12.20 -0.05 13.22
CA LEU A 140 -12.03 1.10 12.33
C LEU A 140 -11.18 0.77 11.09
N ARG A 141 -10.06 0.06 11.27
CA ARG A 141 -9.19 -0.38 10.16
C ARG A 141 -9.81 -1.45 9.27
N GLU A 142 -10.75 -2.22 9.79
CA GLU A 142 -11.44 -3.29 9.08
C GLU A 142 -12.59 -2.74 8.21
N PHE A 143 -13.20 -1.61 8.59
CA PHE A 143 -14.22 -0.95 7.77
C PHE A 143 -13.78 -0.75 6.32
N ARG A 144 -14.68 -1.03 5.39
CA ARG A 144 -14.50 -0.70 3.96
C ARG A 144 -15.68 0.14 3.52
N ILE A 145 -15.44 1.44 3.45
CA ILE A 145 -16.40 2.44 2.96
C ILE A 145 -15.79 3.03 1.68
N ARG A 146 -16.53 2.97 0.58
CA ARG A 146 -16.12 3.47 -0.74
C ARG A 146 -17.24 4.31 -1.33
N GLY A 147 -16.84 5.33 -2.09
CA GLY A 147 -17.77 6.27 -2.75
C GLY A 147 -17.86 7.63 -2.07
N VAL A 148 -17.50 7.71 -0.78
CA VAL A 148 -17.38 8.97 -0.01
C VAL A 148 -16.15 8.92 0.90
N SER A 149 -15.63 10.09 1.28
CA SER A 149 -14.65 10.29 2.36
C SER A 149 -15.25 9.99 3.74
N THR A 150 -14.40 9.75 4.74
CA THR A 150 -14.82 9.45 6.12
C THR A 150 -13.84 9.99 7.15
N ASN A 151 -14.31 10.24 8.37
CA ASN A 151 -13.48 10.68 9.49
C ASN A 151 -12.58 9.61 10.13
N ILE A 152 -12.58 8.36 9.63
CA ILE A 152 -11.89 7.20 10.25
C ILE A 152 -10.41 7.48 10.52
N ALA A 153 -9.69 8.11 9.59
CA ALA A 153 -8.26 8.39 9.76
C ALA A 153 -7.98 9.32 10.95
N PHE A 154 -8.85 10.29 11.19
CA PHE A 154 -8.78 11.17 12.36
C PHE A 154 -9.04 10.42 13.66
N VAL A 155 -10.08 9.58 13.70
CA VAL A 155 -10.38 8.77 14.88
C VAL A 155 -9.23 7.80 15.18
N GLU A 156 -8.64 7.18 14.16
CA GLU A 156 -7.46 6.32 14.31
C GLU A 156 -6.26 7.06 14.91
N ASN A 157 -6.00 8.31 14.51
CA ASN A 157 -4.94 9.13 15.09
C ASN A 157 -5.23 9.45 16.57
N LEU A 158 -6.47 9.85 16.87
CA LEU A 158 -6.93 10.18 18.23
C LEU A 158 -6.75 9.00 19.18
N LEU A 159 -7.20 7.80 18.80
CA LEU A 159 -7.13 6.60 19.65
C LEU A 159 -5.70 6.11 19.91
N LYS A 160 -4.73 6.49 19.07
CA LYS A 160 -3.31 6.14 19.24
C LYS A 160 -2.52 7.22 19.99
N HIS A 161 -3.12 8.39 20.21
CA HIS A 161 -2.42 9.52 20.81
C HIS A 161 -2.12 9.25 22.28
N PRO A 162 -0.88 9.49 22.78
CA PRO A 162 -0.52 9.23 24.17
C PRO A 162 -1.46 9.87 25.19
N THR A 163 -1.89 11.12 24.97
CA THR A 163 -2.84 11.84 25.85
C THR A 163 -4.18 11.11 26.01
N PHE A 164 -4.68 10.50 24.94
CA PHE A 164 -5.91 9.72 24.98
C PHE A 164 -5.68 8.39 25.72
N LEU A 165 -4.57 7.71 25.42
CA LEU A 165 -4.18 6.45 26.05
C LEU A 165 -3.85 6.58 27.55
N SER A 166 -3.51 7.77 28.02
CA SER A 166 -3.20 8.07 29.43
C SER A 166 -4.39 8.61 30.22
N ASP A 167 -5.59 8.66 29.62
CA ASP A 167 -6.80 9.22 30.22
C ASP A 167 -6.64 10.69 30.69
N GLN A 168 -5.78 11.45 30.01
CA GLN A 168 -5.49 12.87 30.31
C GLN A 168 -6.11 13.83 29.29
N ALA A 169 -7.02 13.34 28.44
CA ALA A 169 -7.68 14.17 27.45
C ALA A 169 -8.62 15.17 28.14
N THR A 170 -8.43 16.45 27.85
CA THR A 170 -9.33 17.53 28.28
C THR A 170 -10.24 17.95 27.13
N THR A 171 -11.21 18.82 27.41
CA THR A 171 -12.12 19.35 26.36
C THR A 171 -11.39 20.13 25.26
N LYS A 172 -10.18 20.63 25.51
CA LYS A 172 -9.34 21.34 24.53
C LYS A 172 -8.35 20.44 23.79
N PHE A 173 -8.29 19.15 24.11
CA PHE A 173 -7.27 18.25 23.59
C PHE A 173 -7.18 18.32 22.06
N ILE A 174 -8.28 18.09 21.35
CA ILE A 174 -8.31 18.10 19.88
C ILE A 174 -7.86 19.46 19.31
N ASP A 175 -8.35 20.57 19.88
CA ASP A 175 -8.05 21.93 19.41
C ASP A 175 -6.58 22.32 19.58
N THR A 176 -5.88 21.70 20.55
CA THR A 176 -4.50 22.03 20.93
C THR A 176 -3.47 21.01 20.43
N THR A 177 -3.88 20.03 19.63
CA THR A 177 -3.02 18.91 19.19
C THR A 177 -3.00 18.81 17.66
N PRO A 178 -2.22 19.67 16.96
CA PRO A 178 -2.16 19.71 15.49
C PRO A 178 -1.75 18.38 14.84
N GLU A 179 -0.98 17.55 15.54
CA GLU A 179 -0.52 16.26 15.05
C GLU A 179 -1.64 15.25 14.79
N LEU A 180 -2.83 15.44 15.40
CA LEU A 180 -4.02 14.61 15.09
C LEU A 180 -4.48 14.78 13.64
N PHE A 181 -4.14 15.91 13.02
CA PHE A 181 -4.51 16.27 11.65
C PHE A 181 -3.41 15.93 10.61
N HIS A 182 -2.34 15.25 11.04
CA HIS A 182 -1.34 14.71 10.13
C HIS A 182 -1.77 13.31 9.66
N PHE A 183 -2.14 13.20 8.39
CA PHE A 183 -2.62 11.96 7.79
C PHE A 183 -1.61 11.40 6.80
N GLU A 184 -1.31 10.09 6.90
CA GLU A 184 -0.51 9.42 5.88
C GLU A 184 -1.28 9.31 4.57
N THR A 185 -0.62 9.61 3.45
CA THR A 185 -1.22 9.45 2.13
C THR A 185 -1.48 7.96 1.85
N ARG A 186 -2.75 7.57 1.83
CA ARG A 186 -3.14 6.19 1.56
C ARG A 186 -2.70 5.77 0.16
N ARG A 187 -1.93 4.67 0.06
CA ARG A 187 -1.49 4.11 -1.23
C ARG A 187 -2.65 3.38 -1.92
N ASP A 188 -3.34 4.06 -2.82
CA ASP A 188 -4.47 3.49 -3.56
C ASP A 188 -4.05 2.68 -4.80
N ARG A 189 -3.22 1.66 -4.58
CA ARG A 189 -2.68 0.82 -5.67
C ARG A 189 -3.77 0.03 -6.40
N GLY A 190 -4.78 -0.46 -5.67
CA GLY A 190 -5.87 -1.27 -6.23
C GLY A 190 -6.69 -0.49 -7.25
N THR A 191 -7.16 0.71 -6.87
CA THR A 191 -7.91 1.57 -7.79
C THR A 191 -7.07 1.93 -9.01
N LYS A 192 -5.79 2.32 -8.84
CA LYS A 192 -4.91 2.66 -9.97
C LYS A 192 -4.77 1.51 -10.99
N VAL A 193 -4.63 0.27 -10.51
CA VAL A 193 -4.58 -0.90 -11.39
C VAL A 193 -5.92 -1.13 -12.10
N LEU A 194 -7.05 -1.00 -11.39
CA LEU A 194 -8.38 -1.13 -11.99
C LEU A 194 -8.66 -0.03 -13.03
N THR A 195 -8.25 1.21 -12.75
CA THR A 195 -8.35 2.33 -13.70
C THR A 195 -7.56 2.03 -14.97
N TYR A 196 -6.32 1.53 -14.85
CA TYR A 196 -5.52 1.12 -16.01
C TYR A 196 -6.19 -0.02 -16.80
N LEU A 197 -6.67 -1.07 -16.12
CA LEU A 197 -7.35 -2.19 -16.78
C LEU A 197 -8.63 -1.73 -17.47
N ALA A 198 -9.42 -0.86 -16.84
CA ALA A 198 -10.65 -0.31 -17.43
C ALA A 198 -10.35 0.54 -18.67
N ASP A 199 -9.38 1.44 -18.57
CA ASP A 199 -8.95 2.31 -19.68
C ASP A 199 -8.49 1.47 -20.88
N ILE A 200 -7.57 0.52 -20.67
CA ILE A 200 -7.05 -0.33 -21.74
C ILE A 200 -8.13 -1.28 -22.30
N THR A 201 -9.08 -1.75 -21.48
CA THR A 201 -10.17 -2.61 -21.95
C THR A 201 -11.14 -1.87 -22.86
N VAL A 202 -11.45 -0.61 -22.52
CA VAL A 202 -12.43 0.21 -23.26
C VAL A 202 -11.78 0.90 -24.46
N ASN A 203 -10.63 1.55 -24.25
CA ASN A 203 -9.99 2.42 -25.23
C ASN A 203 -8.90 1.70 -26.05
N GLY A 204 -8.47 0.50 -25.61
CA GLY A 204 -7.33 -0.20 -26.20
C GLY A 204 -5.98 0.40 -25.81
N HIS A 205 -4.89 -0.36 -25.96
CA HIS A 205 -3.56 0.18 -25.72
C HIS A 205 -3.01 0.86 -26.98
N PRO A 206 -2.56 2.13 -26.91
CA PRO A 206 -2.16 2.91 -28.09
C PRO A 206 -1.04 2.22 -28.91
N GLU A 207 -0.04 1.65 -28.23
CA GLU A 207 1.06 0.92 -28.90
C GLU A 207 0.64 -0.35 -29.67
N THR A 208 -0.58 -0.84 -29.46
CA THR A 208 -1.08 -2.09 -30.08
C THR A 208 -2.32 -1.88 -30.95
N ALA A 209 -2.85 -0.65 -30.99
CA ALA A 209 -3.99 -0.31 -31.82
C ALA A 209 -3.68 -0.61 -33.30
N GLY A 210 -4.57 -1.34 -33.97
CA GLY A 210 -4.39 -1.75 -35.37
C GLY A 210 -3.30 -2.81 -35.61
N ARG A 211 -2.66 -3.37 -34.57
CA ARG A 211 -1.64 -4.42 -34.71
C ARG A 211 -2.25 -5.83 -34.59
N PRO A 212 -1.58 -6.87 -35.15
CA PRO A 212 -1.99 -8.25 -34.97
C PRO A 212 -2.11 -8.62 -33.49
N LYS A 213 -3.24 -9.25 -33.12
CA LYS A 213 -3.47 -9.75 -31.76
C LYS A 213 -2.93 -11.16 -31.61
N PRO A 214 -2.42 -11.54 -30.42
CA PRO A 214 -2.14 -12.93 -30.12
C PRO A 214 -3.45 -13.75 -30.14
N ALA A 215 -3.31 -15.08 -30.14
CA ALA A 215 -4.46 -15.98 -29.98
C ALA A 215 -5.27 -15.62 -28.72
N ALA A 216 -6.59 -15.79 -28.77
CA ALA A 216 -7.49 -15.38 -27.69
C ALA A 216 -7.21 -16.07 -26.34
N GLN A 217 -6.60 -17.26 -26.38
CA GLN A 217 -6.21 -18.04 -25.19
C GLN A 217 -4.74 -18.46 -25.30
N PRO A 218 -3.79 -17.55 -25.02
CA PRO A 218 -2.38 -17.90 -25.06
C PRO A 218 -2.04 -18.82 -23.88
N ARG A 219 -1.19 -19.82 -24.09
CA ARG A 219 -0.62 -20.59 -22.98
C ARG A 219 0.24 -19.67 -22.14
N ALA A 220 0.05 -19.69 -20.82
CA ALA A 220 0.90 -18.94 -19.91
C ALA A 220 2.35 -19.46 -20.02
N PRO A 221 3.35 -18.58 -20.18
CA PRO A 221 4.74 -19.01 -20.25
C PRO A 221 5.17 -19.61 -18.91
N VAL A 222 5.79 -20.79 -18.95
CA VAL A 222 6.33 -21.49 -17.77
C VAL A 222 7.84 -21.57 -17.94
N PRO A 223 8.65 -21.04 -17.00
CA PRO A 223 10.10 -21.17 -17.07
C PRO A 223 10.50 -22.64 -16.93
N PRO A 224 11.62 -23.07 -17.56
CA PRO A 224 12.14 -24.42 -17.37
C PRO A 224 12.39 -24.75 -15.90
N ALA A 225 12.24 -26.02 -15.52
CA ALA A 225 12.59 -26.48 -14.18
C ALA A 225 14.07 -26.17 -13.86
N LEU A 226 14.32 -25.76 -12.62
CA LEU A 226 15.68 -25.44 -12.16
C LEU A 226 16.45 -26.75 -11.98
N ARG A 227 17.66 -26.81 -12.53
CA ARG A 227 18.59 -27.95 -12.37
C ARG A 227 19.34 -27.93 -11.04
N SER A 228 19.28 -26.81 -10.32
CA SER A 228 19.87 -26.63 -9.00
C SER A 228 19.03 -25.65 -8.19
N GLU A 229 18.88 -25.91 -6.89
CA GLU A 229 18.23 -24.99 -5.95
C GLU A 229 19.06 -23.72 -5.72
N ARG A 230 20.39 -23.85 -5.79
CA ARG A 230 21.33 -22.72 -5.68
C ARG A 230 22.09 -22.56 -6.99
N PRO A 231 22.13 -21.36 -7.58
CA PRO A 231 22.91 -21.12 -8.80
C PRO A 231 24.39 -21.49 -8.57
N PRO A 232 25.00 -22.32 -9.44
CA PRO A 232 26.44 -22.60 -9.37
C PRO A 232 27.28 -21.33 -9.53
N ALA A 233 28.51 -21.34 -9.02
CA ALA A 233 29.44 -20.23 -9.25
C ALA A 233 29.62 -19.97 -10.75
N GLY A 234 29.63 -18.70 -11.13
CA GLY A 234 29.74 -18.27 -12.53
C GLY A 234 30.72 -17.10 -12.68
N THR A 235 30.69 -16.46 -13.85
CA THR A 235 31.61 -15.36 -14.18
C THR A 235 31.49 -14.15 -13.26
N LYS A 236 30.31 -13.91 -12.66
CA LYS A 236 30.15 -12.85 -11.65
C LYS A 236 30.91 -13.17 -10.37
N THR A 237 30.90 -14.43 -9.94
CA THR A 237 31.64 -14.86 -8.74
C THR A 237 33.14 -14.61 -8.92
N LEU A 238 33.68 -14.90 -10.11
CA LEU A 238 35.08 -14.59 -10.43
C LEU A 238 35.37 -13.07 -10.41
N LEU A 239 34.48 -12.27 -10.99
CA LEU A 239 34.62 -10.80 -10.99
C LEU A 239 34.64 -10.23 -9.56
N GLU A 240 33.77 -10.72 -8.68
CA GLU A 240 33.69 -10.25 -7.30
C GLU A 240 34.89 -10.70 -6.45
N ALA A 241 35.41 -11.90 -6.70
CA ALA A 241 36.55 -12.44 -5.96
C ALA A 241 37.89 -11.83 -6.39
N GLU A 242 38.10 -11.65 -7.69
CA GLU A 242 39.45 -11.39 -8.25
C GLU A 242 39.51 -10.18 -9.20
N GLY A 243 38.37 -9.55 -9.49
CA GLY A 243 38.30 -8.33 -10.30
C GLY A 243 38.38 -8.56 -11.82
N ALA A 244 38.25 -7.45 -12.57
CA ALA A 244 38.08 -7.49 -14.02
C ALA A 244 39.29 -8.05 -14.77
N LYS A 245 40.51 -7.84 -14.25
CA LYS A 245 41.72 -8.39 -14.87
C LYS A 245 41.75 -9.92 -14.80
N ALA A 246 41.35 -10.51 -13.68
CA ALA A 246 41.27 -11.95 -13.53
C ALA A 246 40.22 -12.55 -14.48
N VAL A 247 39.08 -11.89 -14.66
CA VAL A 247 38.08 -12.30 -15.67
C VAL A 247 38.69 -12.28 -17.07
N ALA A 248 39.42 -11.22 -17.45
CA ALA A 248 40.05 -11.12 -18.76
C ALA A 248 41.13 -12.19 -18.99
N ASP A 249 41.95 -12.47 -17.97
CA ASP A 249 42.98 -13.50 -18.05
C ASP A 249 42.35 -14.91 -18.09
N TRP A 250 41.28 -15.15 -17.32
CA TRP A 250 40.46 -16.37 -17.40
C TRP A 250 39.85 -16.57 -18.79
N MET A 251 39.32 -15.50 -19.42
CA MET A 251 38.76 -15.55 -20.77
C MET A 251 39.83 -15.97 -21.79
N LYS A 252 41.05 -15.41 -21.72
CA LYS A 252 42.17 -15.76 -22.61
C LYS A 252 42.61 -17.21 -22.46
N ALA A 253 42.48 -17.77 -21.26
CA ALA A 253 42.83 -19.15 -20.98
C ALA A 253 41.76 -20.17 -21.44
N GLN A 254 40.56 -19.73 -21.84
CA GLN A 254 39.51 -20.64 -22.28
C GLN A 254 39.83 -21.23 -23.66
N THR A 255 39.76 -22.55 -23.76
CA THR A 255 39.82 -23.27 -25.05
C THR A 255 38.46 -23.40 -25.72
N LYS A 256 37.37 -23.14 -24.98
CA LYS A 256 35.99 -23.19 -25.47
C LYS A 256 35.52 -21.80 -25.87
N LEU A 257 34.64 -21.75 -26.88
CA LEU A 257 33.93 -20.52 -27.23
C LEU A 257 33.03 -20.09 -26.07
N LEU A 258 33.26 -18.86 -25.61
CA LEU A 258 32.40 -18.20 -24.63
C LEU A 258 31.19 -17.56 -25.30
N ILE A 259 30.05 -17.58 -24.60
CA ILE A 259 28.77 -17.13 -25.13
C ILE A 259 28.21 -15.99 -24.27
N THR A 260 27.85 -14.89 -24.92
CA THR A 260 26.96 -13.87 -24.36
C THR A 260 25.56 -14.06 -24.92
N ASP A 261 24.57 -14.17 -24.05
CA ASP A 261 23.17 -14.22 -24.46
C ASP A 261 22.62 -12.79 -24.63
N THR A 262 22.00 -12.48 -25.77
CA THR A 262 21.44 -11.15 -26.08
C THR A 262 19.91 -11.11 -26.07
N THR A 263 19.26 -12.18 -25.62
CA THR A 263 17.79 -12.35 -25.64
C THR A 263 17.08 -11.22 -24.91
N MET A 264 17.63 -10.75 -23.79
CA MET A 264 17.02 -9.72 -22.94
C MET A 264 17.33 -8.27 -23.39
N ARG A 265 18.12 -8.08 -24.46
CA ARG A 265 18.46 -6.75 -24.99
C ARG A 265 18.38 -6.70 -26.51
N ASP A 266 19.40 -7.18 -27.22
CA ASP A 266 19.50 -6.96 -28.67
C ASP A 266 18.43 -7.72 -29.45
N ALA A 267 18.15 -8.97 -29.06
CA ALA A 267 17.24 -9.82 -29.83
C ALA A 267 15.83 -9.20 -29.95
N HIS A 268 15.25 -8.78 -28.82
CA HIS A 268 13.93 -8.14 -28.84
C HIS A 268 13.98 -6.68 -29.31
N GLN A 269 15.13 -6.00 -29.21
CA GLN A 269 15.34 -4.71 -29.87
C GLN A 269 15.23 -4.85 -31.39
N SER A 270 15.85 -5.88 -31.99
CA SER A 270 15.79 -6.16 -33.43
C SER A 270 14.46 -6.71 -33.90
N LEU A 271 13.85 -7.63 -33.13
CA LEU A 271 12.68 -8.41 -33.58
C LEU A 271 11.34 -7.88 -33.09
N LEU A 272 11.33 -7.21 -31.93
CA LEU A 272 10.11 -6.82 -31.20
C LEU A 272 10.11 -5.35 -30.82
N ALA A 273 10.87 -4.51 -31.54
CA ALA A 273 10.97 -3.06 -31.29
C ALA A 273 11.23 -2.71 -29.81
N THR A 274 12.04 -3.53 -29.14
CA THR A 274 12.43 -3.36 -27.73
C THR A 274 11.26 -3.50 -26.74
N ARG A 275 10.16 -4.16 -27.13
CA ARG A 275 8.91 -4.22 -26.33
C ARG A 275 8.83 -5.41 -25.35
N MET A 276 9.91 -6.18 -25.17
CA MET A 276 9.94 -7.21 -24.13
C MET A 276 9.92 -6.56 -22.74
N ARG A 277 9.02 -7.02 -21.88
CA ARG A 277 8.74 -6.41 -20.57
C ARG A 277 9.55 -7.05 -19.45
N SER A 278 9.76 -6.31 -18.36
CA SER A 278 10.52 -6.81 -17.20
C SER A 278 9.91 -8.07 -16.62
N ILE A 279 8.57 -8.18 -16.59
CA ILE A 279 7.87 -9.37 -16.06
C ILE A 279 8.29 -10.67 -16.75
N ASP A 280 8.48 -10.65 -18.07
CA ASP A 280 8.84 -11.83 -18.85
C ASP A 280 10.32 -12.18 -18.64
N MET A 281 11.19 -11.18 -18.60
CA MET A 281 12.63 -11.36 -18.37
C MET A 281 12.92 -11.89 -16.96
N ILE A 282 12.34 -11.26 -15.93
CA ILE A 282 12.58 -11.60 -14.53
C ILE A 282 12.05 -13.00 -14.20
N ARG A 283 10.92 -13.40 -14.79
CA ARG A 283 10.31 -14.71 -14.54
C ARG A 283 11.20 -15.89 -14.98
N VAL A 284 11.99 -15.72 -16.03
CA VAL A 284 12.90 -16.77 -16.54
C VAL A 284 14.33 -16.64 -16.00
N ALA A 285 14.69 -15.50 -15.43
CA ALA A 285 16.04 -15.21 -14.94
C ALA A 285 16.61 -16.27 -13.96
N PRO A 286 15.85 -16.83 -12.99
CA PRO A 286 16.37 -17.91 -12.15
C PRO A 286 16.79 -19.17 -12.93
N ALA A 287 16.12 -19.47 -14.05
CA ALA A 287 16.48 -20.59 -14.91
C ALA A 287 17.80 -20.33 -15.66
N TYR A 288 18.09 -19.08 -16.05
CA TYR A 288 19.41 -18.73 -16.58
C TYR A 288 20.50 -18.98 -15.52
N ALA A 289 20.29 -18.49 -14.31
CA ALA A 289 21.22 -18.64 -13.20
C ALA A 289 21.53 -20.11 -12.87
N ALA A 290 20.50 -20.95 -12.79
CA ALA A 290 20.62 -22.35 -12.41
C ALA A 290 21.07 -23.26 -13.56
N ASN A 291 20.58 -23.00 -14.79
CA ASN A 291 20.72 -23.96 -15.90
C ASN A 291 21.80 -23.55 -16.90
N LEU A 292 22.19 -22.28 -16.95
CA LEU A 292 23.18 -21.73 -17.88
C LEU A 292 24.34 -21.00 -17.16
N PRO A 293 24.94 -21.56 -16.08
CA PRO A 293 26.00 -20.88 -15.32
C PRO A 293 27.30 -20.66 -16.13
N GLY A 294 27.45 -21.35 -17.27
CA GLY A 294 28.62 -21.23 -18.16
C GLY A 294 28.56 -20.09 -19.17
N LEU A 295 27.50 -19.27 -19.18
CA LEU A 295 27.48 -18.05 -19.98
C LEU A 295 28.58 -17.09 -19.53
N PHE A 296 29.21 -16.41 -20.48
CA PHE A 296 30.11 -15.32 -20.15
C PHE A 296 29.32 -14.17 -19.52
N SER A 297 28.27 -13.72 -20.21
CA SER A 297 27.39 -12.65 -19.73
C SER A 297 25.97 -12.79 -20.31
N VAL A 298 25.03 -12.11 -19.67
CA VAL A 298 23.69 -11.85 -20.21
C VAL A 298 23.61 -10.37 -20.56
N GLU A 299 23.47 -10.05 -21.83
CA GLU A 299 23.23 -8.70 -22.29
C GLU A 299 21.75 -8.37 -22.10
N CYS A 300 21.46 -7.56 -21.08
CA CYS A 300 20.11 -7.30 -20.61
C CYS A 300 19.80 -5.81 -20.42
N TRP A 301 20.70 -4.91 -20.81
CA TRP A 301 20.57 -3.48 -20.52
C TRP A 301 21.27 -2.57 -21.53
N GLY A 302 20.98 -1.27 -21.47
CA GLY A 302 21.54 -0.30 -22.41
C GLY A 302 20.87 -0.32 -23.80
N GLY A 303 21.48 0.38 -24.76
CA GLY A 303 20.84 0.65 -26.06
C GLY A 303 19.46 1.30 -25.91
N ALA A 304 18.48 0.86 -26.69
CA ALA A 304 17.14 1.45 -26.69
C ALA A 304 16.30 1.07 -25.44
N THR A 305 16.71 0.06 -24.68
CA THR A 305 15.91 -0.48 -23.56
C THR A 305 15.64 0.53 -22.45
N PHE A 306 16.55 1.49 -22.24
CA PHE A 306 16.45 2.47 -21.15
C PHE A 306 15.27 3.43 -21.35
N ASP A 307 15.22 4.10 -22.51
CA ASP A 307 14.11 5.01 -22.84
C ASP A 307 12.81 4.24 -23.08
N VAL A 308 12.86 3.12 -23.82
CA VAL A 308 11.66 2.35 -24.17
C VAL A 308 10.93 1.85 -22.93
N ALA A 309 11.66 1.42 -21.89
CA ALA A 309 11.07 1.00 -20.62
C ALA A 309 10.20 2.12 -20.01
N TYR A 310 10.76 3.33 -19.89
CA TYR A 310 10.02 4.48 -19.34
C TYR A 310 8.88 4.93 -20.27
N ARG A 311 9.18 5.09 -21.56
CA ARG A 311 8.31 5.76 -22.54
C ARG A 311 7.12 4.90 -22.95
N PHE A 312 7.34 3.62 -23.21
CA PHE A 312 6.35 2.76 -23.85
C PHE A 312 5.87 1.61 -22.98
N LEU A 313 6.69 1.16 -22.03
CA LEU A 313 6.35 0.03 -21.15
C LEU A 313 5.91 0.49 -19.76
N GLN A 314 5.99 1.79 -19.47
CA GLN A 314 5.63 2.41 -18.18
C GLN A 314 6.32 1.72 -16.99
N GLU A 315 7.57 1.32 -17.17
CA GLU A 315 8.36 0.64 -16.16
C GLU A 315 9.76 1.23 -16.02
N CYS A 316 10.37 1.00 -14.86
CA CYS A 316 11.67 1.57 -14.54
C CYS A 316 12.81 0.61 -14.98
N PRO A 317 13.69 1.00 -15.92
CA PRO A 317 14.81 0.16 -16.34
C PRO A 317 15.79 -0.13 -15.19
N TRP A 318 15.93 0.79 -14.22
CA TRP A 318 16.75 0.55 -13.03
C TRP A 318 16.16 -0.54 -12.13
N GLN A 319 14.84 -0.58 -12.01
CA GLN A 319 14.17 -1.65 -11.26
C GLN A 319 14.37 -2.99 -11.96
N ARG A 320 14.20 -3.03 -13.29
CA ARG A 320 14.50 -4.21 -14.11
C ARG A 320 15.92 -4.72 -13.87
N LEU A 321 16.92 -3.85 -13.86
CA LEU A 321 18.31 -4.23 -13.60
C LEU A 321 18.50 -4.83 -12.20
N ARG A 322 17.95 -4.21 -11.16
CA ARG A 322 18.03 -4.74 -9.77
C ARG A 322 17.37 -6.11 -9.64
N ASP A 323 16.22 -6.30 -10.25
CA ASP A 323 15.47 -7.56 -10.17
C ASP A 323 16.20 -8.67 -10.94
N LEU A 324 16.73 -8.37 -12.13
CA LEU A 324 17.56 -9.30 -12.90
C LEU A 324 18.87 -9.64 -12.18
N ARG A 325 19.54 -8.65 -11.58
CA ARG A 325 20.76 -8.84 -10.79
C ARG A 325 20.51 -9.78 -9.62
N THR A 326 19.39 -9.59 -8.92
CA THR A 326 18.96 -10.44 -7.79
C THR A 326 18.64 -11.85 -8.25
N ALA A 327 17.98 -12.01 -9.40
CA ALA A 327 17.57 -13.30 -9.93
C ALA A 327 18.70 -14.11 -10.61
N MET A 328 19.77 -13.45 -11.08
CA MET A 328 20.92 -14.08 -11.73
C MET A 328 22.24 -13.76 -11.01
N PRO A 329 22.40 -14.06 -9.71
CA PRO A 329 23.52 -13.55 -8.90
C PRO A 329 24.90 -14.02 -9.36
N ASN A 330 24.97 -15.12 -10.12
CA ASN A 330 26.21 -15.76 -10.57
C ASN A 330 26.65 -15.38 -12.00
N LEU A 331 25.82 -14.69 -12.78
CA LEU A 331 26.10 -14.33 -14.18
C LEU A 331 26.51 -12.86 -14.30
N LEU A 332 27.46 -12.54 -15.19
CA LEU A 332 27.75 -11.15 -15.51
C LEU A 332 26.57 -10.51 -16.26
N THR A 333 26.13 -9.34 -15.81
CA THR A 333 25.17 -8.53 -16.56
C THR A 333 25.93 -7.58 -17.48
N GLN A 334 25.52 -7.52 -18.73
CA GLN A 334 26.16 -6.70 -19.75
C GLN A 334 25.22 -5.64 -20.29
N MET A 335 25.77 -4.46 -20.58
CA MET A 335 25.08 -3.40 -21.29
C MET A 335 25.79 -2.92 -22.54
N LEU A 336 25.02 -2.40 -23.50
CA LEU A 336 25.52 -1.59 -24.61
C LEU A 336 25.50 -0.11 -24.22
N LEU A 337 26.66 0.55 -24.31
CA LEU A 337 26.84 1.94 -23.95
C LEU A 337 27.44 2.72 -25.13
N ARG A 338 26.79 3.82 -25.53
CA ARG A 338 27.41 4.75 -26.49
C ARG A 338 28.35 5.69 -25.74
N ALA A 339 29.60 5.80 -26.20
CA ALA A 339 30.67 6.48 -25.49
C ALA A 339 30.33 7.95 -25.13
N SER A 340 29.83 8.70 -26.11
CA SER A 340 29.58 10.14 -25.98
C SER A 340 28.34 10.52 -25.16
N ASN A 341 27.39 9.59 -24.97
CA ASN A 341 26.11 9.95 -24.39
C ASN A 341 25.38 8.88 -23.56
N GLY A 342 26.06 7.77 -23.27
CA GLY A 342 25.53 6.67 -22.49
C GLY A 342 24.37 5.96 -23.18
N VAL A 343 23.14 6.31 -22.76
CA VAL A 343 21.87 5.76 -23.28
C VAL A 343 20.90 6.85 -23.74
N GLY A 344 21.35 8.11 -23.81
CA GLY A 344 20.53 9.24 -24.22
C GLY A 344 20.60 9.56 -25.71
N TYR A 345 19.87 10.60 -26.11
CA TYR A 345 19.68 10.97 -27.52
C TYR A 345 20.44 12.24 -27.96
N THR A 346 21.15 12.89 -27.04
CA THR A 346 21.95 14.09 -27.29
C THR A 346 23.33 13.94 -26.68
N ASN A 347 24.20 14.94 -26.81
CA ASN A 347 25.49 14.98 -26.12
C ASN A 347 25.29 15.42 -24.67
N TYR A 348 26.06 14.82 -23.76
CA TYR A 348 26.06 15.20 -22.35
C TYR A 348 27.49 15.56 -21.92
N PRO A 349 27.65 16.48 -20.97
CA PRO A 349 28.96 16.75 -20.40
C PRO A 349 29.51 15.51 -19.68
N ASP A 350 30.84 15.39 -19.62
CA ASP A 350 31.55 14.22 -19.11
C ASP A 350 31.08 13.78 -17.72
N ASN A 351 30.79 14.74 -16.84
CA ASN A 351 30.32 14.47 -15.48
C ASN A 351 28.99 13.70 -15.46
N VAL A 352 28.10 13.92 -16.44
CA VAL A 352 26.84 13.19 -16.56
C VAL A 352 27.09 11.76 -17.02
N VAL A 353 27.97 11.56 -18.01
CA VAL A 353 28.33 10.22 -18.50
C VAL A 353 29.02 9.42 -17.39
N GLN A 354 29.97 10.03 -16.68
CA GLN A 354 30.65 9.42 -15.54
C GLN A 354 29.68 9.05 -14.42
N ALA A 355 28.76 9.95 -14.06
CA ALA A 355 27.73 9.67 -13.05
C ALA A 355 26.80 8.53 -13.47
N PHE A 356 26.41 8.47 -14.74
CA PHE A 356 25.60 7.39 -15.28
C PHE A 356 26.32 6.05 -15.19
N VAL A 357 27.58 5.97 -15.64
CA VAL A 357 28.38 4.74 -15.57
C VAL A 357 28.56 4.29 -14.11
N LYS A 358 28.87 5.22 -13.21
CA LYS A 358 28.97 4.95 -11.76
C LYS A 358 27.67 4.35 -11.21
N GLN A 359 26.53 4.95 -11.55
CA GLN A 359 25.23 4.46 -11.08
C GLN A 359 24.86 3.10 -11.71
N ALA A 360 25.16 2.88 -12.99
CA ALA A 360 24.96 1.61 -13.68
C ALA A 360 25.78 0.48 -13.04
N ALA A 361 27.06 0.73 -12.76
CA ALA A 361 27.93 -0.22 -12.07
C ALA A 361 27.42 -0.52 -10.65
N ALA A 362 27.09 0.53 -9.87
CA ALA A 362 26.57 0.38 -8.51
C ALA A 362 25.22 -0.36 -8.45
N THR A 363 24.39 -0.22 -9.48
CA THR A 363 23.10 -0.94 -9.55
C THR A 363 23.27 -2.40 -9.97
N GLY A 364 24.39 -2.73 -10.62
CA GLY A 364 24.77 -4.10 -10.92
C GLY A 364 24.94 -4.40 -12.41
N VAL A 365 25.42 -3.45 -13.22
CA VAL A 365 26.04 -3.74 -14.54
C VAL A 365 27.51 -4.12 -14.31
N ASP A 366 27.94 -5.25 -14.87
CA ASP A 366 29.32 -5.72 -14.74
C ASP A 366 30.18 -5.46 -15.99
N VAL A 367 29.59 -5.60 -17.18
CA VAL A 367 30.28 -5.47 -18.46
C VAL A 367 29.70 -4.32 -19.26
N PHE A 368 30.54 -3.33 -19.57
CA PHE A 368 30.18 -2.20 -20.43
C PHE A 368 30.78 -2.43 -21.83
N ARG A 369 29.92 -2.74 -22.80
CA ARG A 369 30.30 -2.75 -24.21
C ARG A 369 30.20 -1.32 -24.73
N VAL A 370 31.33 -0.62 -24.74
CA VAL A 370 31.42 0.77 -25.19
C VAL A 370 31.68 0.82 -26.69
N PHE A 371 30.93 1.65 -27.40
CA PHE A 371 31.15 1.92 -28.81
C PHE A 371 30.96 3.40 -29.13
N ASP A 372 31.61 3.86 -30.18
CA ASP A 372 31.29 5.10 -30.86
C ASP A 372 30.69 4.81 -32.24
N SER A 373 29.74 5.64 -32.66
CA SER A 373 29.02 5.46 -33.94
C SER A 373 29.92 5.58 -35.17
N LEU A 374 31.09 6.22 -35.04
CA LEU A 374 32.04 6.50 -36.11
C LEU A 374 33.41 5.84 -35.87
N ASN A 375 33.52 4.95 -34.86
CA ASN A 375 34.79 4.40 -34.40
C ASN A 375 35.82 5.46 -34.00
N TRP A 376 35.36 6.60 -33.47
CA TRP A 376 36.24 7.64 -32.96
C TRP A 376 36.70 7.26 -31.55
N VAL A 377 38.02 7.24 -31.32
CA VAL A 377 38.63 6.72 -30.08
C VAL A 377 38.66 7.78 -28.99
N GLU A 378 38.93 9.03 -29.37
CA GLU A 378 38.83 10.21 -28.51
C GLU A 378 37.39 10.46 -28.06
#